data_AF-A0A7S1WLG3-F1
#
_entry.id   AF-A0A7S1WLG3-F1
#
_cell.length_a   1.000
_cell.length_b   1.000
_cell.length_c   1.000
_cell.angle_alpha   90.00
_cell.angle_beta   90.00
_cell.angle_gamma   90.00
#
_symmetry.space_group_name_H-M   'P 1'
#
loop_
_entity.id
_entity.type
_entity.pdbx_description
1 polymer ?
#
loop_
_entity_poly.entity_id
_entity_poly.type
_entity_poly.pdbx_seq_one_letter_code
_entity_poly.pdbx_strand_id
1 'polypeptide(L)'
;NAQSLSILVNACAKLRRRDVPLLTQVAKNVTPRAKEFTPQALAMIAHGFSKLEVRSEILFYLLAAEIMEKMPLFSGQGLGMVLRAYGHLDIKNERLVQG
;
A
#
# COMPACT_ATOMS: atom_id res chain seq x y z
N ASN A 1 4.77 12.56 -9.29
CA ASN A 1 5.93 12.02 -8.54
C ASN A 1 5.45 10.90 -7.62
N ALA A 2 6.29 9.95 -7.19
CA ALA A 2 5.90 8.80 -6.35
C ALA A 2 5.15 9.24 -5.07
N GLN A 3 5.63 10.28 -4.39
CA GLN A 3 4.94 10.85 -3.21
C GLN A 3 3.55 11.43 -3.51
N SER A 4 3.30 11.92 -4.73
CA SER A 4 1.99 12.45 -5.10
C SER A 4 0.91 11.36 -5.14
N LEU A 5 1.29 10.12 -5.47
CA LEU A 5 0.36 9.00 -5.56
C LEU A 5 -0.08 8.51 -4.17
N SER A 6 0.82 8.47 -3.18
CA SER A 6 0.44 8.12 -1.81
C SER A 6 -0.50 9.17 -1.19
N ILE A 7 -0.27 10.46 -1.49
CA ILE A 7 -1.17 11.55 -1.09
C ILE A 7 -2.54 11.41 -1.75
N LEU A 8 -2.59 11.12 -3.05
CA LEU A 8 -3.84 10.92 -3.79
C LEU A 8 -4.67 9.78 -3.18
N VAL A 9 -4.06 8.62 -2.96
CA VAL A 9 -4.74 7.46 -2.36
C VAL A 9 -5.25 7.81 -0.95
N ASN A 10 -4.43 8.48 -0.13
CA ASN A 10 -4.83 8.91 1.20
C ASN A 10 -6.00 9.92 1.18
N ALA A 11 -6.01 10.84 0.21
CA ALA A 11 -7.11 11.78 0.03
C ALA A 11 -8.41 11.06 -0.38
N CYS A 12 -8.36 10.15 -1.36
CA CYS A 12 -9.50 9.31 -1.72
C CYS A 12 -10.04 8.54 -0.52
N ALA A 13 -9.16 7.95 0.28
CA ALA A 13 -9.50 7.18 1.47
C ALA A 13 -10.09 8.05 2.60
N LYS A 14 -9.66 9.31 2.74
CA LYS A 14 -10.27 10.28 3.67
C LYS A 14 -11.66 10.73 3.21
N LEU A 15 -11.83 10.94 1.91
CA LEU A 15 -13.09 11.34 1.30
C LEU A 15 -14.07 10.18 1.10
N ARG A 16 -13.69 8.94 1.47
CA ARG A 16 -14.45 7.70 1.22
C ARG A 16 -14.88 7.55 -0.25
N ARG A 17 -14.10 8.08 -1.18
CA ARG A 17 -14.37 8.00 -2.63
C ARG A 17 -13.74 6.75 -3.19
N ARG A 18 -14.56 5.70 -3.35
CA ARG A 18 -14.18 4.43 -3.97
C ARG A 18 -14.29 4.53 -5.49
N ASP A 19 -13.32 5.22 -6.11
CA ASP A 19 -13.17 5.28 -7.57
C ASP A 19 -12.25 4.15 -8.03
N VAL A 20 -12.84 2.98 -8.33
CA VAL A 20 -12.10 1.79 -8.73
C VAL A 20 -11.27 2.00 -10.01
N PRO A 21 -11.78 2.67 -11.07
CA PRO A 21 -10.97 3.02 -12.24
C PRO A 21 -9.73 3.85 -11.89
N LEU A 22 -9.89 4.91 -11.10
CA LEU A 22 -8.78 5.75 -10.66
C LEU A 22 -7.74 4.95 -9.85
N LEU A 23 -8.20 4.16 -8.88
CA LEU A 23 -7.34 3.33 -8.05
C LEU A 23 -6.60 2.25 -8.85
N THR A 24 -7.25 1.72 -9.90
CA THR A 24 -6.60 0.79 -10.84
C THR A 24 -5.47 1.47 -11.59
N GLN A 25 -5.66 2.72 -12.05
CA GLN A 25 -4.60 3.49 -12.69
C GLN A 25 -3.47 3.81 -11.71
N VAL A 26 -3.79 4.14 -10.46
CA VAL A 26 -2.78 4.32 -9.42
C VAL A 26 -1.98 3.04 -9.21
N ALA A 27 -2.64 1.88 -9.06
CA ALA A 27 -1.96 0.60 -8.89
C ALA A 27 -1.00 0.30 -10.05
N LYS A 28 -1.43 0.54 -11.30
CA LYS A 28 -0.58 0.37 -12.50
C LYS A 28 0.65 1.28 -12.50
N ASN A 29 0.55 2.48 -11.94
CA ASN A 29 1.67 3.43 -11.85
C ASN A 29 2.61 3.13 -10.66
N VAL A 30 2.06 2.67 -9.54
CA VAL A 30 2.82 2.34 -8.32
C VAL A 30 3.62 1.06 -8.52
N THR A 31 3.01 0.02 -9.08
CA THR A 31 3.57 -1.33 -9.28
C THR A 31 5.01 -1.32 -9.84
N PRO A 32 5.29 -0.72 -11.02
CA PRO A 32 6.64 -0.71 -11.59
C PRO A 32 7.63 0.19 -10.85
N ARG A 33 7.13 1.09 -10.00
CA ARG A 33 7.92 2.13 -9.34
C ARG A 33 8.04 1.93 -7.83
N ALA A 34 7.57 0.81 -7.28
CA ALA A 34 7.49 0.55 -5.84
C ALA A 34 8.81 0.86 -5.10
N LYS A 35 9.94 0.56 -5.74
CA LYS A 35 11.31 0.85 -5.27
C LYS A 35 11.60 2.34 -5.02
N GLU A 36 10.95 3.23 -5.75
CA GLU A 36 11.10 4.69 -5.61
C GLU A 36 10.36 5.26 -4.39
N PHE A 37 9.45 4.49 -3.79
CA PHE A 37 8.63 4.99 -2.68
C PHE A 37 9.35 4.85 -1.34
N THR A 38 9.17 5.85 -0.49
CA THR A 38 9.62 5.81 0.91
C THR A 38 8.77 4.81 1.70
N PRO A 39 9.28 4.28 2.84
CA PRO A 39 8.52 3.42 3.75
C PRO A 39 7.14 4.00 4.11
N GLN A 40 7.09 5.29 4.44
CA GLN A 40 5.85 5.99 4.76
C GLN A 40 4.86 5.98 3.57
N ALA A 41 5.35 6.22 2.35
CA ALA A 41 4.49 6.24 1.17
C ALA A 41 3.94 4.85 0.84
N LEU A 42 4.73 3.79 1.00
CA LEU A 42 4.28 2.40 0.85
C LEU A 42 3.17 2.06 1.87
N ALA A 43 3.36 2.44 3.14
CA ALA A 43 2.34 2.25 4.19
C ALA A 43 1.03 2.99 3.87
N MET A 44 1.13 4.24 3.39
CA MET A 44 -0.04 5.05 3.03
C MET A 44 -0.80 4.45 1.84
N ILE A 45 -0.10 3.93 0.84
CA ILE A 45 -0.73 3.27 -0.31
C ILE A 45 -1.47 2.01 0.15
N ALA A 46 -0.79 1.10 0.86
CA ALA A 46 -1.42 -0.14 1.35
C ALA A 46 -2.66 0.16 2.21
N HIS A 47 -2.52 1.05 3.19
CA HIS A 47 -3.61 1.44 4.08
C HIS A 47 -4.77 2.11 3.34
N GLY A 48 -4.49 2.96 2.35
CA GLY A 48 -5.54 3.64 1.62
C GLY A 48 -6.33 2.73 0.68
N PHE A 49 -5.67 1.77 -0.01
CA PHE A 49 -6.36 0.73 -0.77
C PHE A 49 -7.23 -0.14 0.13
N SER A 50 -6.71 -0.50 1.30
CA SER A 50 -7.44 -1.25 2.31
C SER A 50 -8.66 -0.49 2.84
N LYS A 51 -8.52 0.80 3.17
CA LYS A 51 -9.62 1.64 3.67
C LYS A 51 -10.71 1.87 2.62
N LEU A 52 -10.37 1.79 1.33
CA LEU A 52 -11.30 1.89 0.21
C LEU A 52 -11.85 0.52 -0.22
N GLU A 53 -11.50 -0.57 0.48
CA GLU A 53 -11.92 -1.94 0.19
C GLU A 53 -11.64 -2.32 -1.28
N VAL A 54 -10.46 -1.92 -1.78
CA VAL A 54 -9.98 -2.27 -3.12
C VAL A 54 -8.85 -3.26 -2.99
N ARG A 55 -9.17 -4.53 -3.25
CA ARG A 55 -8.20 -5.64 -3.29
C ARG A 55 -7.51 -5.67 -4.65
N SER A 56 -6.19 -5.48 -4.64
CA SER A 56 -5.33 -5.67 -5.81
C SER A 56 -4.18 -6.58 -5.41
N GLU A 57 -4.28 -7.87 -5.75
CA GLU A 57 -3.31 -8.88 -5.31
C GLU A 57 -1.91 -8.61 -5.85
N ILE A 58 -1.81 -8.18 -7.11
CA ILE A 58 -0.53 -7.82 -7.74
C ILE A 58 0.13 -6.65 -7.01
N LEU A 59 -0.64 -5.59 -6.71
CA LEU A 59 -0.12 -4.43 -5.98
C LEU A 59 0.38 -4.86 -4.60
N PHE A 60 -0.42 -5.61 -3.84
CA PHE A 60 -0.04 -6.04 -2.49
C PHE A 60 1.12 -7.03 -2.51
N TYR A 61 1.21 -7.92 -3.49
CA TYR A 61 2.36 -8.81 -3.64
C TYR A 61 3.67 -8.05 -3.81
N LEU A 62 3.67 -7.01 -4.65
CA LEU A 62 4.85 -6.17 -4.90
C LEU A 62 5.17 -5.23 -3.75
N LEU A 63 4.14 -4.63 -3.14
CA LEU A 63 4.32 -3.84 -1.93
C LEU A 63 4.95 -4.68 -0.82
N ALA A 64 4.53 -5.93 -0.62
CA ALA A 64 5.12 -6.80 0.40
C ALA A 64 6.61 -7.04 0.18
N ALA A 65 7.02 -7.32 -1.07
CA ALA A 65 8.44 -7.50 -1.40
C ALA A 65 9.25 -6.25 -1.02
N GLU A 66 8.76 -5.08 -1.42
CA GLU A 66 9.43 -3.81 -1.14
C GLU A 66 9.42 -3.43 0.34
N ILE A 67 8.32 -3.71 1.05
CA ILE A 67 8.19 -3.46 2.49
C ILE A 67 9.19 -4.31 3.26
N MET A 68 9.37 -5.58 2.88
CA MET A 68 10.35 -6.46 3.51
C MET A 68 11.78 -5.97 3.30
N GLU A 69 12.13 -5.56 2.07
CA GLU A 69 13.46 -4.99 1.79
C GLU A 69 13.73 -3.72 2.62
N LYS A 70 12.71 -2.88 2.81
CA LYS A 70 12.80 -1.61 3.55
C LYS A 70 12.41 -1.71 5.02
N MET A 71 12.13 -2.91 5.55
CA MET A 71 11.56 -3.12 6.88
C MET A 71 12.33 -2.40 8.00
N PRO A 72 13.69 -2.40 8.03
CA PRO A 72 14.46 -1.68 9.05
C PRO A 72 14.26 -0.16 9.05
N LEU A 73 13.74 0.40 7.96
CA LEU A 73 13.50 1.83 7.77
C LEU A 73 12.07 2.25 8.13
N PHE A 74 11.18 1.30 8.44
CA PHE A 74 9.83 1.62 8.85
C PHE A 74 9.78 2.08 10.31
N SER A 75 8.92 3.07 10.58
CA SER A 75 8.47 3.32 11.94
C SER A 75 7.47 2.23 12.38
N GLY A 76 7.34 2.01 13.69
CA GLY A 76 6.35 1.08 14.24
C GLY A 76 4.91 1.42 13.80
N GLN A 77 4.57 2.71 13.69
CA GLN A 77 3.28 3.15 13.14
C GLN A 77 3.13 2.75 11.67
N GLY A 78 4.18 2.90 10.86
CA GLY A 78 4.18 2.51 9.45
C GLY A 78 3.93 1.01 9.27
N LEU A 79 4.61 0.17 10.04
CA LEU A 79 4.37 -1.28 10.04
C LEU A 79 2.95 -1.64 10.50
N GLY A 80 2.45 -0.99 11.55
CA GLY A 80 1.07 -1.18 12.00
C GLY A 80 0.03 -0.86 10.92
N MET A 81 0.25 0.21 10.13
CA MET A 81 -0.60 0.53 8.99
C MET A 81 -0.56 -0.54 7.89
N VAL A 82 0.63 -1.06 7.59
CA VAL A 82 0.81 -2.15 6.63
C VAL A 82 0.07 -3.40 7.10
N LEU A 83 0.37 -3.90 8.30
CA LEU A 83 -0.24 -5.13 8.82
C LEU A 83 -1.76 -5.04 8.87
N ARG A 84 -2.30 -3.90 9.32
CA ARG A 84 -3.74 -3.64 9.30
C ARG A 84 -4.31 -3.69 7.89
N ALA A 85 -3.60 -3.16 6.90
CA ALA A 85 -4.06 -3.15 5.51
C ALA A 85 -4.22 -4.55 4.93
N TYR A 86 -3.23 -5.43 5.15
CA TYR A 86 -3.26 -6.82 4.69
C TYR A 86 -4.33 -7.62 5.41
N GLY A 87 -4.44 -7.47 6.74
CA GLY A 87 -5.46 -8.15 7.53
C GLY A 87 -6.88 -7.73 7.15
N HIS A 88 -7.12 -6.44 6.92
CA HIS A 88 -8.45 -5.93 6.55
C HIS A 88 -8.92 -6.37 5.16
N LEU A 89 -8.00 -6.60 4.21
CA LEU A 89 -8.34 -7.11 2.87
C LEU A 89 -8.32 -8.65 2.77
N ASP A 90 -8.04 -9.35 3.88
CA ASP A 90 -7.78 -10.79 3.93
C ASP A 90 -6.77 -11.24 2.84
N ILE A 91 -5.69 -10.45 2.70
CA ILE A 91 -4.59 -10.76 1.79
C ILE A 91 -3.53 -11.46 2.62
N LYS A 92 -3.44 -12.78 2.44
CA LYS A 92 -2.35 -13.57 3.00
C LYS A 92 -1.11 -13.34 2.16
N ASN A 93 -0.07 -12.79 2.79
CA ASN A 93 1.24 -12.66 2.17
C ASN A 93 2.26 -13.35 3.06
N GLU A 94 2.72 -14.52 2.65
CA GLU A 94 3.65 -15.35 3.43
C GLU A 94 4.93 -14.60 3.79
N ARG A 95 5.38 -13.67 2.93
CA ARG A 95 6.58 -12.85 3.20
C ARG A 95 6.41 -11.91 4.38
N LEU A 96 5.21 -11.39 4.62
CA LEU A 96 4.94 -10.51 5.77
C LEU A 96 4.66 -11.30 7.06
N VAL A 97 4.31 -12.58 6.95
CA VAL A 97 4.00 -13.44 8.11
C VAL A 97 5.24 -14.19 8.61
N GLN A 98 6.26 -14.36 7.78
CA GLN A 98 7.51 -15.05 8.11
C GLN A 98 8.68 -14.10 8.46
N GLY A 99 8.42 -12.79 8.52
CA GLY A 99 9.41 -11.75 8.83
C GLY A 99 9.73 -11.62 10.31
#